data_AF-A0A0P4UY71-F1
#
_entry.id   AF-A0A0P4UY71-F1
#
_cell.length_a   1.000
_cell.length_b   1.000
_cell.length_c   1.000
_cell.angle_alpha   90.00
_cell.angle_beta   90.00
_cell.angle_gamma   90.00
#
_symmetry.space_group_name_H-M   'P 1'
#
loop_
_entity.id
_entity.type
_entity.pdbx_description
1 polymer ?
#
loop_
_entity_poly.entity_id
_entity_poly.type
_entity_poly.pdbx_seq_one_letter_code
_entity_poly.pdbx_strand_id
1 'polypeptide(L)'
;MINIAINLATLMGLGLIVLAITLLISTFTGRPIEGSRVIQSLVLAVLYFLAGGSLLLYGWRFDPIMQLSQVILVGVIGYLTLKDLNRD
;
A
#
# COMPACT_ATOMS: atom_id res chain seq x y z
N MET A 1 -11.36 -13.17 15.69
CA MET A 1 -11.80 -11.90 16.30
C MET A 1 -11.09 -10.79 15.57
N ILE A 2 -11.82 -9.86 14.95
CA ILE A 2 -11.23 -8.69 14.29
C ILE A 2 -11.12 -7.61 15.37
N ASN A 3 -9.93 -7.06 15.57
CA ASN A 3 -9.74 -5.97 16.51
C ASN A 3 -10.18 -4.65 15.85
N ILE A 4 -11.29 -4.08 16.33
CA ILE A 4 -11.86 -2.81 15.84
C ILE A 4 -11.21 -1.61 16.56
N ALA A 5 -10.24 -1.83 17.46
CA ALA A 5 -9.52 -0.74 18.12
C ALA A 5 -8.67 0.04 17.11
N ILE A 6 -8.74 1.37 17.19
CA ILE A 6 -7.86 2.28 16.44
C ILE A 6 -6.45 2.15 17.02
N ASN A 7 -5.63 1.33 16.39
CA ASN A 7 -4.22 1.14 16.70
C ASN A 7 -3.37 1.52 15.48
N LEU A 8 -2.06 1.67 15.68
CA LEU A 8 -1.15 2.09 14.60
C LEU A 8 -1.23 1.17 13.37
N ALA A 9 -1.38 -0.13 13.57
CA ALA A 9 -1.52 -1.09 12.47
C ALA A 9 -2.80 -0.85 11.66
N THR A 10 -3.93 -0.57 12.31
CA THR A 10 -5.18 -0.21 11.62
C THR A 10 -5.06 1.11 10.86
N LEU A 11 -4.36 2.10 11.43
CA LEU A 11 -4.16 3.40 10.78
C LEU A 11 -3.27 3.28 9.55
N MET A 12 -2.16 2.53 9.65
CA MET A 12 -1.28 2.23 8.51
C MET A 12 -2.01 1.37 7.47
N GLY A 13 -2.78 0.38 7.90
CA GLY A 13 -3.55 -0.49 7.01
C GLY A 13 -4.56 0.27 6.16
N LEU A 14 -5.31 1.19 6.78
CA LEU A 14 -6.23 2.09 6.07
C LEU A 14 -5.47 3.02 5.11
N GLY A 15 -4.35 3.60 5.55
CA GLY A 15 -3.53 4.47 4.69
C GLY A 15 -3.05 3.76 3.43
N LEU A 16 -2.60 2.52 3.55
CA LEU A 16 -2.19 1.72 2.40
C LEU A 16 -3.34 1.38 1.45
N ILE A 17 -4.53 1.08 1.98
CA ILE A 17 -5.72 0.82 1.13
C ILE A 17 -6.16 2.09 0.40
N VAL A 18 -6.14 3.24 1.07
CA VAL A 18 -6.44 4.53 0.42
C VAL A 18 -5.44 4.80 -0.69
N LEU A 19 -4.14 4.63 -0.44
CA LEU A 19 -3.09 4.79 -1.45
C LEU A 19 -3.27 3.82 -2.62
N ALA A 20 -3.62 2.55 -2.37
CA ALA A 20 -3.92 1.58 -3.43
C ALA A 20 -5.04 2.08 -4.34
N ILE A 21 -6.14 2.58 -3.76
CA ILE A 21 -7.29 3.10 -4.50
C ILE A 21 -6.90 4.35 -5.29
N THR A 22 -6.18 5.29 -4.68
CA THR A 22 -5.73 6.52 -5.35
C THR A 22 -4.83 6.20 -6.54
N LEU A 23 -3.88 5.27 -6.38
CA LEU A 23 -2.97 4.85 -7.44
C LEU A 23 -3.72 4.17 -8.61
N LEU A 24 -4.76 3.39 -8.27
CA LEU A 24 -5.61 2.74 -9.26
C LEU A 24 -6.41 3.79 -10.05
N ILE A 25 -7.02 4.75 -9.37
CA ILE A 25 -7.75 5.85 -10.00
C ILE A 25 -6.82 6.68 -10.90
N SER A 26 -5.64 7.07 -10.42
CA SER A 26 -4.69 7.89 -11.17
C SER A 26 -4.21 7.19 -12.45
N THR A 27 -4.04 5.87 -12.40
CA THR A 27 -3.65 5.06 -13.55
C THR A 27 -4.71 5.05 -14.66
N PHE A 28 -6.00 5.08 -14.31
CA PHE A 28 -7.08 5.10 -15.30
C PHE A 28 -7.50 6.50 -15.75
N THR A 29 -7.10 7.55 -15.03
CA THR A 29 -7.44 8.95 -15.35
C THR A 29 -6.30 9.72 -16.03
N GLY A 30 -5.04 9.32 -15.83
CA GLY A 30 -3.89 9.91 -16.52
C GLY A 30 -3.77 9.43 -17.97
N ARG A 31 -3.83 10.35 -18.94
CA ARG A 31 -3.41 10.11 -20.34
C ARG A 31 -1.98 10.63 -20.50
N PRO A 32 -1.06 9.97 -21.23
CA PRO A 32 -1.22 8.78 -22.05
C PRO A 32 -0.94 7.46 -21.30
N ILE A 33 -1.65 6.41 -21.70
CA ILE A 33 -1.58 5.07 -21.14
C ILE A 33 -0.36 4.36 -21.72
N GLU A 34 0.82 4.58 -21.13
CA GLU A 34 1.95 3.68 -21.35
C GLU A 34 1.63 2.33 -20.71
N GLY A 35 1.55 1.26 -21.52
CA GLY A 35 1.16 -0.06 -21.04
C GLY A 35 2.05 -0.59 -19.91
N SER A 36 3.36 -0.24 -19.93
CA SER A 36 4.31 -0.56 -18.87
C SER A 36 3.97 0.13 -17.54
N ARG A 37 3.64 1.43 -17.57
CA ARG A 37 3.24 2.19 -16.38
C ARG A 37 1.92 1.68 -15.81
N VAL A 38 0.97 1.31 -16.65
CA VAL A 38 -0.31 0.75 -16.20
C VAL A 38 -0.12 -0.56 -15.46
N ILE A 39 0.68 -1.47 -16.02
CA ILE A 39 0.98 -2.76 -15.38
C ILE A 39 1.72 -2.53 -14.05
N GLN A 40 2.73 -1.65 -14.03
CA GLN A 40 3.48 -1.32 -12.82
C GLN A 40 2.56 -0.77 -11.72
N SER A 41 1.71 0.20 -12.04
CA SER A 41 0.77 0.77 -11.08
C SER A 41 -0.27 -0.24 -10.61
N LEU A 42 -0.77 -1.13 -11.48
CA LEU A 42 -1.71 -2.19 -11.09
C LEU A 42 -1.07 -3.16 -10.10
N VAL A 43 0.17 -3.60 -10.36
CA VAL A 43 0.92 -4.46 -9.45
C VAL A 43 1.17 -3.75 -8.12
N LEU A 44 1.57 -2.47 -8.15
CA LEU A 44 1.82 -1.69 -6.94
C LEU A 44 0.56 -1.48 -6.11
N ALA A 45 -0.58 -1.22 -6.76
CA ALA A 45 -1.88 -1.08 -6.10
C ALA A 45 -2.33 -2.39 -5.42
N VAL A 46 -2.12 -3.54 -6.07
CA VAL A 46 -2.41 -4.85 -5.46
C VAL A 46 -1.52 -5.09 -4.24
N LEU A 47 -0.22 -4.78 -4.31
CA LEU A 47 0.68 -4.91 -3.17
C LEU A 47 0.26 -4.01 -2.01
N TYR A 48 -0.12 -2.76 -2.28
CA TYR A 48 -0.63 -1.84 -1.27
C TYR A 48 -1.93 -2.35 -0.62
N PHE A 49 -2.86 -2.89 -1.42
CA PHE A 49 -4.11 -3.43 -0.92
C PHE A 49 -3.88 -4.67 -0.05
N LEU A 50 -3.02 -5.59 -0.46
CA LEU A 50 -2.70 -6.80 0.31
C LEU A 50 -1.96 -6.46 1.60
N ALA A 51 -0.98 -5.56 1.55
CA ALA A 51 -0.26 -5.10 2.72
C ALA A 51 -1.22 -4.41 3.72
N GLY A 52 -2.07 -3.50 3.23
CA GLY A 52 -3.06 -2.81 4.04
C GLY A 52 -4.11 -3.74 4.64
N GLY A 53 -4.63 -4.68 3.85
CA GLY A 53 -5.58 -5.70 4.30
C GLY A 53 -4.98 -6.63 5.36
N SER A 54 -3.71 -7.02 5.20
CA SER A 54 -3.02 -7.86 6.20
C SER A 54 -2.86 -7.14 7.54
N LEU A 55 -2.56 -5.84 7.52
CA LEU A 55 -2.46 -5.00 8.72
C LEU A 55 -3.83 -4.80 9.39
N LEU A 56 -4.90 -4.63 8.63
CA LEU A 56 -6.26 -4.52 9.18
C LEU A 56 -6.71 -5.81 9.87
N LEU A 57 -6.47 -6.96 9.25
CA LEU A 57 -6.97 -8.24 9.75
C LEU A 57 -6.09 -8.81 10.88
N TYR A 58 -4.77 -8.66 10.76
CA TYR A 58 -3.81 -9.37 11.61
C TYR A 58 -2.77 -8.46 12.29
N GLY A 59 -2.73 -7.16 12.01
CA GLY A 59 -1.70 -6.25 12.53
C GLY A 59 -1.59 -6.21 14.06
N TRP A 60 -2.72 -6.35 14.75
CA TRP A 60 -2.79 -6.41 16.22
C TRP A 60 -2.30 -7.73 16.82
N ARG A 61 -2.13 -8.76 15.98
CA ARG A 61 -1.76 -10.14 16.38
C ARG A 61 -0.42 -10.57 15.78
N PHE A 62 0.24 -9.68 15.04
CA PHE A 62 1.56 -9.93 14.49
C PHE A 62 2.62 -9.89 15.58
N ASP A 63 3.50 -10.88 15.54
CA ASP A 63 4.72 -10.88 16.33
C ASP A 63 5.60 -9.67 15.95
N PRO A 64 6.45 -9.16 16.86
CA PRO A 64 7.26 -7.96 16.63
C PRO A 64 8.10 -7.99 15.34
N ILE A 65 8.61 -9.17 14.95
CA ILE A 65 9.36 -9.38 13.71
C ILE A 65 8.46 -9.16 12.47
N MET A 66 7.22 -9.64 12.55
CA MET A 66 6.27 -9.51 11.45
C MET A 66 5.75 -8.07 11.34
N GLN A 67 5.60 -7.35 12.45
CA GLN A 67 5.35 -5.90 12.44
C GLN A 67 6.51 -5.12 11.82
N LEU A 68 7.76 -5.47 12.13
CA LEU A 68 8.95 -4.86 11.52
C LEU A 68 8.96 -5.06 10.00
N SER A 69 8.65 -6.27 9.51
CA SER A 69 8.58 -6.53 8.07
C SER A 69 7.53 -5.67 7.36
N GLN A 70 6.40 -5.39 8.01
CA GLN A 70 5.34 -4.54 7.47
C GLN A 70 5.77 -3.07 7.44
N VAL A 71 6.48 -2.58 8.46
CA VAL A 71 7.05 -1.23 8.46
C VAL A 71 8.08 -1.07 7.34
N ILE A 72 8.97 -2.05 7.17
CA ILE A 72 9.95 -2.06 6.08
C ILE A 72 9.24 -2.10 4.72
N LEU A 73 8.23 -2.95 4.56
CA LEU A 73 7.44 -3.05 3.34
C LEU A 73 6.77 -1.71 3.01
N VAL A 74 6.07 -1.09 3.96
CA VAL A 74 5.49 0.26 3.79
C VAL A 74 6.55 1.27 3.37
N GLY A 75 7.71 1.27 4.03
CA GLY A 75 8.81 2.19 3.71
C GLY A 75 9.37 1.99 2.30
N VAL A 76 9.59 0.74 1.88
CA VAL A 76 10.06 0.42 0.52
C VAL A 76 9.06 0.86 -0.53
N ILE A 77 7.77 0.59 -0.32
CA ILE A 77 6.77 0.96 -1.33
C ILE A 77 6.62 2.50 -1.37
N GLY A 78 6.63 3.19 -0.23
CA GLY A 78 6.62 4.65 -0.19
C GLY A 78 7.82 5.27 -0.92
N TYR A 79 9.03 4.71 -0.74
CA TYR A 79 10.21 5.12 -1.48
C TYR A 79 10.07 4.90 -2.99
N LEU A 80 9.53 3.76 -3.42
CA LEU A 80 9.29 3.46 -4.83
C LEU A 80 8.28 4.44 -5.44
N THR A 81 7.19 4.73 -4.73
CA THR A 81 6.19 5.72 -5.18
C THR A 81 6.78 7.12 -5.31
N LEU A 82 7.59 7.58 -4.34
CA LEU A 82 8.28 8.87 -4.45
C LEU A 82 9.28 8.91 -5.61
N LYS A 83 9.99 7.81 -5.83
CA LYS A 83 10.93 7.69 -6.94
C LYS A 83 10.23 7.72 -8.30
N ASP A 84 9.07 7.07 -8.42
CA ASP A 84 8.26 7.10 -9.63
C ASP A 84 7.71 8.52 -9.89
N LEU A 85 7.28 9.24 -8.84
CA LEU A 85 6.80 10.62 -8.96
C LEU A 85 7.89 11.61 -9.41
N ASN A 86 9.13 11.45 -8.95
CA ASN A 86 10.26 12.32 -9.33
C ASN A 86 10.85 12.01 -10.72
N ARG A 87 10.37 10.96 -11.40
CA ARG A 87 10.82 10.60 -12.76
C ARG A 87 9.92 11.15 -13.87
N ASP A 88 8.82 11.78 -13.51
CA ASP A 88 7.98 12.63 -14.38
C ASP A 88 8.39 14.10 -14.29
#